data_AF-A0A3D5B5N5-F1
#
_entry.id   AF-A0A3D5B5N5-F1
#
_cell.length_a   1.000
_cell.length_b   1.000
_cell.length_c   1.000
_cell.angle_alpha   90.00
_cell.angle_beta   90.00
_cell.angle_gamma   90.00
#
_symmetry.space_group_name_H-M   'P 1'
#
loop_
_entity.id
_entity.type
_entity.pdbx_description
1 polymer ?
#
loop_
_entity_poly.entity_id
_entity_poly.type
_entity_poly.pdbx_seq_one_letter_code
_entity_poly.pdbx_strand_id
1 'polypeptide(L)'
;RAAAMLHDAGTKIKFYDHHKHSAYIILNSKICGLTHKEIVMAAFVASAHKDGVPVTEDMQKYLSMLSEEEIDAVKKLGIVLKIAESFDRSMSGIITGITCDILGDSVIMKTITENHADCSLEIRDALNCKDQFKASYGKNLEIL
;
A
#
# COMPACT_ATOMS: atom_id res chain seq x y z
N ARG A 1 -5.84 6.44 -4.50
CA ARG A 1 -5.93 7.67 -3.67
C ARG A 1 -6.77 7.47 -2.41
N ALA A 2 -8.05 7.10 -2.51
CA ALA A 2 -8.91 6.90 -1.33
C ALA A 2 -8.28 5.96 -0.27
N ALA A 3 -7.78 4.80 -0.71
CA ALA A 3 -7.06 3.87 0.17
C ALA A 3 -5.88 4.53 0.90
N ALA A 4 -5.02 5.27 0.19
CA ALA A 4 -3.89 5.97 0.79
C ALA A 4 -4.31 7.00 1.84
N MET A 5 -5.42 7.73 1.63
CA MET A 5 -5.92 8.70 2.61
C MET A 5 -6.58 8.05 3.84
N LEU A 6 -7.04 6.80 3.72
CA LEU A 6 -7.85 6.11 4.73
C LEU A 6 -7.15 4.89 5.35
N HIS A 7 -5.93 4.55 4.91
CA HIS A 7 -5.24 3.32 5.31
C HIS A 7 -5.00 3.21 6.82
N ASP A 8 -4.93 4.36 7.50
CA ASP A 8 -4.67 4.49 8.93
C ASP A 8 -5.93 4.75 9.78
N ALA A 9 -7.13 4.73 9.18
CA ALA A 9 -8.38 5.03 9.89
C ALA A 9 -8.63 4.10 11.09
N GLY A 10 -8.16 2.86 11.00
CA GLY A 10 -8.27 1.82 12.04
C GLY A 10 -7.31 1.99 13.22
N THR A 11 -6.32 2.87 13.14
CA THR A 11 -5.26 3.00 14.15
C THR A 11 -5.79 3.44 15.52
N LYS A 12 -6.92 4.15 15.56
CA LYS A 12 -7.63 4.52 16.80
C LYS A 12 -8.37 3.36 17.47
N ILE A 13 -8.67 2.29 16.73
CA ILE A 13 -9.30 1.08 17.27
C ILE A 13 -8.23 0.18 17.88
N LYS A 14 -7.20 -0.13 17.09
CA LYS A 14 -6.07 -0.96 17.52
C LYS A 14 -4.88 -0.63 16.65
N PHE A 15 -3.74 -0.35 17.29
CA PHE A 15 -2.49 -0.07 16.59
C PHE A 15 -1.98 -1.30 15.82
N TYR A 16 -1.98 -2.45 16.50
CA TYR A 16 -1.74 -3.74 15.86
C TYR A 16 -2.95 -4.11 14.99
N ASP A 17 -2.71 -4.71 13.83
CA ASP A 17 -3.78 -5.05 12.87
C ASP A 17 -4.65 -3.87 12.37
N HIS A 18 -4.18 -2.62 12.50
CA HIS A 18 -4.98 -1.44 12.13
C HIS A 18 -5.52 -1.52 10.70
N HIS A 19 -4.74 -2.04 9.74
CA HIS A 19 -5.14 -2.25 8.34
C HIS A 19 -6.44 -3.07 8.18
N LYS A 20 -6.71 -4.04 9.07
CA LYS A 20 -7.97 -4.82 9.08
C LYS A 20 -9.13 -3.93 9.51
N HIS A 21 -8.91 -3.11 10.54
CA HIS A 21 -9.89 -2.16 11.03
C HIS A 21 -10.13 -1.00 10.04
N SER A 22 -9.09 -0.49 9.39
CA SER A 22 -9.19 0.51 8.33
C SER A 22 -10.03 -0.02 7.17
N ALA A 23 -9.77 -1.24 6.71
CA ALA A 23 -10.57 -1.88 5.67
C ALA A 23 -12.04 -2.04 6.09
N TYR A 24 -12.29 -2.49 7.33
CA TYR A 24 -13.64 -2.58 7.88
C TYR A 24 -14.35 -1.23 7.90
N ILE A 25 -13.67 -0.17 8.37
CA ILE A 25 -14.21 1.20 8.38
C ILE A 25 -14.55 1.64 6.96
N ILE A 26 -13.64 1.46 5.99
CA ILE A 26 -13.86 1.87 4.61
C ILE A 26 -15.07 1.13 4.01
N LEU A 27 -15.16 -0.20 4.17
CA LEU A 27 -16.27 -1.02 3.66
C LEU A 27 -17.64 -0.59 4.19
N ASN A 28 -17.70 -0.21 5.46
CA ASN A 28 -18.96 0.10 6.15
C ASN A 28 -19.26 1.60 6.19
N SER A 29 -18.42 2.43 5.59
CA SER A 29 -18.62 3.89 5.52
C SER A 29 -19.31 4.30 4.23
N LYS A 30 -20.25 5.25 4.33
CA LYS A 30 -20.83 5.92 3.16
C LYS A 30 -19.88 7.02 2.71
N ILE A 31 -18.93 6.68 1.84
CA ILE A 31 -17.96 7.64 1.29
C ILE A 31 -18.56 8.28 0.04
N CYS A 32 -18.99 9.55 0.16
CA CYS A 32 -19.56 10.30 -0.95
C CYS A 32 -18.57 10.40 -2.12
N GLY A 33 -19.04 10.13 -3.33
CA GLY A 33 -18.22 10.20 -4.55
C GLY A 33 -17.49 8.90 -4.93
N LEU A 34 -17.60 7.84 -4.12
CA LEU A 34 -17.16 6.50 -4.51
C LEU A 34 -18.37 5.59 -4.74
N THR A 35 -18.30 4.81 -5.82
CA THR A 35 -19.21 3.67 -6.05
C THR A 35 -18.92 2.56 -5.03
N HIS A 36 -19.88 1.65 -4.85
CA HIS A 36 -19.70 0.52 -3.95
C HIS A 36 -18.48 -0.34 -4.31
N LYS A 37 -18.24 -0.55 -5.62
CA LYS A 37 -17.08 -1.28 -6.10
C LYS A 37 -15.76 -0.57 -5.77
N GLU A 38 -15.71 0.75 -5.92
CA GLU A 38 -14.53 1.53 -5.55
C GLU A 38 -14.28 1.54 -4.03
N ILE A 39 -15.34 1.54 -3.21
CA ILE A 39 -15.22 1.39 -1.75
C ILE A 39 -14.60 0.03 -1.42
N VAL A 40 -15.08 -1.05 -2.05
CA VAL A 40 -14.51 -2.39 -1.89
C VAL A 40 -13.04 -2.41 -2.30
N MET A 41 -12.68 -1.92 -3.48
CA MET A 41 -11.29 -1.87 -3.93
C MET A 41 -10.41 -1.05 -2.99
N ALA A 42 -10.90 0.11 -2.53
CA ALA A 42 -10.16 0.97 -1.60
C ALA A 42 -9.91 0.27 -0.25
N ALA A 43 -10.91 -0.43 0.28
CA ALA A 43 -10.76 -1.20 1.51
C ALA A 43 -9.77 -2.35 1.34
N PHE A 44 -9.80 -3.04 0.20
CA PHE A 44 -8.86 -4.12 -0.08
C PHE A 44 -7.43 -3.62 -0.17
N VAL A 45 -7.18 -2.50 -0.86
CA VAL A 45 -5.85 -1.88 -0.93
C VAL A 45 -5.39 -1.43 0.47
N ALA A 46 -6.28 -0.80 1.25
CA ALA A 46 -6.00 -0.37 2.61
C ALA A 46 -5.75 -1.55 3.57
N SER A 47 -6.24 -2.75 3.27
CA SER A 47 -5.91 -3.94 4.05
C SER A 47 -4.60 -4.58 3.57
N ALA A 48 -4.34 -4.54 2.26
CA ALA A 48 -3.24 -5.25 1.63
C ALA A 48 -1.83 -4.71 1.93
N HIS A 49 -1.72 -3.47 2.40
CA HIS A 49 -0.41 -2.83 2.61
C HIS A 49 0.41 -3.49 3.73
N LYS A 50 -0.20 -4.18 4.69
CA LYS A 50 0.55 -4.83 5.78
C LYS A 50 0.76 -6.33 5.53
N ASP A 51 -0.33 -7.07 5.46
CA ASP A 51 -0.33 -8.54 5.46
C ASP A 51 -0.43 -9.15 4.04
N GLY A 52 -0.29 -8.35 2.97
CA GLY A 52 -0.71 -8.75 1.61
C GLY A 52 -2.23 -8.78 1.51
N VAL A 53 -2.84 -9.19 0.38
CA VAL A 53 -4.32 -9.18 0.23
C VAL A 53 -4.98 -9.98 1.35
N PRO A 54 -5.69 -9.34 2.29
CA PRO A 54 -6.28 -10.03 3.41
C PRO A 54 -7.58 -10.65 2.96
N VAL A 55 -7.66 -11.94 3.18
CA VAL A 55 -8.81 -12.77 2.90
C VAL A 55 -9.55 -12.98 4.21
N THR A 56 -9.95 -11.89 4.89
CA THR A 56 -10.93 -12.06 5.97
C THR A 56 -12.21 -12.64 5.35
N GLU A 57 -12.91 -13.51 6.07
CA GLU A 57 -14.15 -14.13 5.55
C GLU A 57 -15.16 -13.08 5.08
N ASP A 58 -15.19 -11.92 5.73
CA ASP A 58 -16.04 -10.80 5.33
C ASP A 58 -15.61 -10.15 4.02
N MET A 59 -14.30 -10.04 3.78
CA MET A 59 -13.78 -9.48 2.52
C MET A 59 -13.97 -10.47 1.36
N GLN A 60 -13.88 -11.78 1.58
CA GLN A 60 -14.13 -12.79 0.54
C GLN A 60 -15.48 -12.63 -0.15
N LYS A 61 -16.51 -12.18 0.58
CA LYS A 61 -17.87 -11.98 0.05
C LYS A 61 -17.91 -10.96 -1.10
N TYR A 62 -16.94 -10.05 -1.14
CA TYR A 62 -16.86 -9.00 -2.15
C TYR A 62 -15.91 -9.34 -3.31
N LEU A 63 -15.15 -10.43 -3.22
CA LEU A 63 -14.23 -10.84 -4.30
C LEU A 63 -14.96 -11.12 -5.61
N SER A 64 -16.18 -11.68 -5.53
CA SER A 64 -17.02 -11.95 -6.72
C SER A 64 -17.46 -10.69 -7.47
N MET A 65 -17.33 -9.51 -6.86
CA MET A 65 -17.63 -8.22 -7.49
C MET A 65 -16.45 -7.66 -8.29
N LEU A 66 -15.25 -8.22 -8.10
CA LEU A 66 -14.03 -7.78 -8.74
C LEU A 66 -13.67 -8.76 -9.86
N SER A 67 -13.25 -8.20 -10.99
CA SER A 67 -12.57 -8.94 -12.06
C SER A 67 -11.17 -9.38 -11.62
N GLU A 68 -10.58 -10.33 -12.35
CA GLU A 68 -9.20 -10.77 -12.09
C GLU A 68 -8.21 -9.61 -12.24
N GLU A 69 -8.43 -8.73 -13.21
CA GLU A 69 -7.63 -7.53 -13.44
C GLU A 69 -7.71 -6.56 -12.25
N GLU A 70 -8.88 -6.41 -11.64
CA GLU A 70 -9.07 -5.54 -10.47
C GLU A 70 -8.46 -6.13 -9.21
N ILE A 71 -8.50 -7.45 -9.05
CA ILE A 71 -7.83 -8.15 -7.96
C ILE A 71 -6.30 -7.97 -8.10
N ASP A 72 -5.77 -8.09 -9.32
CA ASP A 72 -4.36 -7.83 -9.61
C ASP A 72 -4.00 -6.36 -9.34
N ALA A 73 -4.84 -5.41 -9.77
CA ALA A 73 -4.65 -3.99 -9.48
C ALA A 73 -4.62 -3.70 -7.97
N VAL A 74 -5.52 -4.31 -7.19
CA VAL A 74 -5.55 -4.20 -5.73
C VAL A 74 -4.24 -4.70 -5.10
N LYS A 75 -3.72 -5.85 -5.54
CA LYS A 75 -2.44 -6.40 -5.05
C LYS A 75 -1.29 -5.43 -5.31
N LYS A 76 -1.19 -4.96 -6.56
CA LYS A 76 -0.16 -4.02 -7.02
C LYS A 76 -0.22 -2.70 -6.25
N LEU A 77 -1.41 -2.13 -6.09
CA LEU A 77 -1.62 -0.90 -5.33
C LEU A 77 -1.34 -1.06 -3.84
N GLY A 78 -1.66 -2.22 -3.25
CA GLY A 78 -1.32 -2.53 -1.86
C GLY A 78 0.18 -2.47 -1.60
N ILE A 79 0.99 -3.00 -2.53
CA ILE A 79 2.46 -2.93 -2.45
C ILE A 79 2.96 -1.49 -2.58
N VAL A 80 2.40 -0.70 -3.51
CA VAL A 80 2.76 0.72 -3.65
C VAL A 80 2.44 1.48 -2.37
N LEU A 81 1.27 1.23 -1.77
CA LEU A 81 0.87 1.84 -0.51
C LEU A 81 1.81 1.44 0.64
N LYS A 82 2.22 0.16 0.69
CA LYS A 82 3.19 -0.34 1.66
C LYS A 82 4.54 0.38 1.55
N ILE A 83 5.06 0.54 0.33
CA ILE A 83 6.30 1.27 0.08
C ILE A 83 6.17 2.73 0.54
N ALA A 84 5.04 3.37 0.22
CA ALA A 84 4.78 4.74 0.64
C ALA A 84 4.72 4.90 2.17
N GLU A 85 4.08 3.97 2.87
CA GLU A 85 4.06 3.94 4.35
C GLU A 85 5.46 3.72 4.93
N SER A 86 6.28 2.84 4.33
CA SER A 86 7.67 2.65 4.73
C SER A 86 8.54 3.89 4.50
N PHE A 87 8.26 4.69 3.48
CA PHE A 87 8.94 5.97 3.27
C PHE A 87 8.52 7.06 4.26
N ASP A 88 7.35 6.93 4.89
CA ASP A 88 6.88 7.82 5.96
C ASP A 88 7.07 7.21 7.36
N ARG A 89 7.95 6.21 7.50
CA ARG A 89 8.08 5.40 8.71
C ARG A 89 8.37 6.22 9.97
N SER A 90 9.19 7.26 9.85
CA SER A 90 9.52 8.18 10.94
C SER A 90 8.53 9.32 11.11
N MET A 91 7.57 9.49 10.18
CA MET A 91 6.62 10.61 10.09
C MET A 91 7.30 11.99 10.11
N SER A 92 8.56 12.05 9.67
CA SER A 92 9.40 13.26 9.74
C SER A 92 9.51 13.98 8.40
N GLY A 93 8.92 13.43 7.34
CA GLY A 93 8.96 14.02 6.00
C GLY A 93 10.35 14.02 5.34
N ILE A 94 11.24 13.11 5.74
CA ILE A 94 12.62 13.01 5.19
C ILE A 94 12.61 12.80 3.68
N ILE A 95 11.81 11.85 3.20
CA ILE A 95 11.66 11.57 1.76
C ILE A 95 10.54 12.47 1.24
N THR A 96 10.89 13.42 0.38
CA THR A 96 9.95 14.41 -0.19
C THR A 96 9.57 14.09 -1.63
N GLY A 97 10.28 13.17 -2.27
CA GLY A 97 9.97 12.72 -3.61
C GLY A 97 10.66 11.41 -3.96
N ILE A 98 10.23 10.83 -5.08
CA ILE A 98 10.81 9.61 -5.65
C ILE A 98 10.87 9.72 -7.17
N THR A 99 11.90 9.15 -7.77
CA THR A 99 11.96 8.91 -9.22
C THR A 99 12.19 7.43 -9.48
N CYS A 100 11.45 6.87 -10.44
CA CYS A 100 11.50 5.45 -10.74
C CYS A 100 12.05 5.22 -12.14
N ASP A 101 13.11 4.43 -12.25
CA ASP A 101 13.70 4.01 -13.52
C ASP A 101 13.50 2.49 -13.68
N ILE A 102 13.06 2.06 -14.87
CA ILE A 102 12.92 0.63 -15.20
C ILE A 102 14.11 0.23 -16.05
N LEU A 103 14.96 -0.66 -15.53
CA LEU A 103 16.21 -1.12 -16.14
C LEU A 103 16.20 -2.63 -16.26
N GLY A 104 15.86 -3.12 -17.47
CA GLY A 104 15.77 -4.56 -17.74
C GLY A 104 14.76 -5.22 -16.79
N ASP A 105 15.26 -6.05 -15.87
CA ASP A 105 14.47 -6.77 -14.88
C ASP A 105 14.43 -6.14 -13.48
N SER A 106 14.96 -4.93 -13.33
CA SER A 106 14.92 -4.19 -12.06
C SER A 106 14.15 -2.88 -12.21
N VAL A 107 13.44 -2.51 -11.15
CA VAL A 107 12.90 -1.16 -10.93
C VAL A 107 13.79 -0.50 -9.89
N ILE A 108 14.42 0.61 -10.25
CA ILE A 108 15.24 1.42 -9.37
C ILE A 108 14.43 2.61 -8.91
N MET A 109 14.08 2.65 -7.64
CA MET A 109 13.49 3.81 -6.98
C MET A 109 14.59 4.65 -6.34
N LYS A 110 14.77 5.87 -6.81
CA LYS A 110 15.67 6.85 -6.18
C LYS A 110 14.86 7.77 -5.29
N THR A 111 15.24 7.85 -4.03
CA THR A 111 14.63 8.73 -3.03
C THR A 111 15.19 10.15 -3.16
N ILE A 112 14.33 11.14 -2.99
CA ILE A 112 14.69 12.56 -2.93
C ILE A 112 14.49 12.99 -1.48
N THR A 113 15.56 13.47 -0.85
CA THR A 113 15.52 13.99 0.53
C THR A 113 15.89 15.46 0.57
N GLU A 114 15.32 16.19 1.53
CA GLU A 114 15.75 17.55 1.81
C GLU A 114 17.00 17.56 2.69
N ASN A 115 17.90 18.53 2.45
CA ASN A 115 19.10 18.77 3.25
C ASN A 115 20.03 17.55 3.41
N HIS A 116 20.01 16.59 2.48
CA HIS A 116 20.77 15.35 2.57
C HIS A 116 20.51 14.57 3.87
N ALA A 117 19.27 14.61 4.36
CA ALA A 117 18.86 13.83 5.52
C ALA A 117 19.05 12.32 5.27
N ASP A 118 19.46 11.60 6.32
CA ASP A 118 19.62 10.15 6.29
C ASP A 118 18.25 9.46 6.28
N CYS A 119 17.95 8.74 5.19
CA CYS A 119 16.72 7.97 5.00
C CYS A 119 16.97 6.45 5.05
N SER A 120 18.09 6.01 5.63
CA SER A 120 18.46 4.60 5.69
C SER A 120 17.41 3.73 6.40
N LEU A 121 16.67 4.30 7.36
CA LEU A 121 15.60 3.60 8.08
C LEU A 121 14.41 3.30 7.15
N GLU A 122 13.95 4.31 6.43
CA GLU A 122 12.84 4.27 5.47
C GLU A 122 13.16 3.31 4.32
N ILE A 123 14.35 3.42 3.74
CA ILE A 123 14.81 2.54 2.65
C ILE A 123 14.86 1.09 3.15
N ARG A 124 15.44 0.85 4.34
CA ARG A 124 15.52 -0.50 4.91
C ARG A 124 14.15 -1.10 5.17
N ASP A 125 13.21 -0.31 5.67
CA ASP A 125 11.84 -0.77 5.91
C ASP A 125 11.12 -1.11 4.59
N ALA A 126 11.24 -0.24 3.59
CA ALA A 126 10.63 -0.44 2.27
C ALA A 126 11.17 -1.68 1.55
N LEU A 127 12.47 -1.98 1.68
CA LEU A 127 13.09 -3.17 1.07
C LEU A 127 12.52 -4.50 1.61
N ASN A 128 11.82 -4.51 2.74
CA ASN A 128 11.13 -5.71 3.23
C ASN A 128 10.00 -6.18 2.30
N CYS A 129 9.50 -5.32 1.41
CA CYS A 129 8.47 -5.69 0.44
C CYS A 129 9.01 -6.23 -0.90
N LYS A 130 10.34 -6.31 -1.08
CA LYS A 130 10.97 -6.66 -2.37
C LYS A 130 10.45 -7.96 -2.99
N ASP A 131 10.20 -8.99 -2.17
CA ASP A 131 9.76 -10.30 -2.65
C ASP A 131 8.29 -10.25 -3.11
N GLN A 132 7.46 -9.50 -2.37
CA GLN A 132 6.06 -9.24 -2.75
C GLN A 132 5.99 -8.39 -4.02
N PHE A 133 6.87 -7.40 -4.16
CA PHE A 133 7.02 -6.58 -5.36
C PHE A 133 7.39 -7.46 -6.55
N LYS A 134 8.42 -8.31 -6.43
CA LYS A 134 8.84 -9.22 -7.49
C LYS A 134 7.73 -10.20 -7.89
N ALA A 135 7.01 -10.75 -6.92
CA ALA A 135 5.89 -11.65 -7.20
C ALA A 135 4.74 -10.97 -7.97
N SER A 136 4.49 -9.68 -7.73
CA SER A 136 3.36 -8.97 -8.34
C SER A 136 3.70 -8.22 -9.64
N TYR A 137 4.95 -7.74 -9.75
CA TYR A 137 5.40 -6.94 -10.89
C TYR A 137 6.36 -7.69 -11.81
N GLY A 138 6.87 -8.86 -11.42
CA GLY A 138 7.85 -9.62 -12.22
C GLY A 138 9.21 -8.93 -12.36
N LYS A 139 9.51 -7.94 -11.51
CA LYS A 139 10.73 -7.13 -11.54
C LYS A 139 11.38 -7.10 -10.16
N ASN A 140 12.70 -7.08 -10.09
CA ASN A 140 13.41 -6.84 -8.84
C ASN A 140 13.20 -5.38 -8.40
N LEU A 141 13.19 -5.14 -7.08
CA LEU A 141 13.07 -3.81 -6.50
C LEU A 141 14.42 -3.41 -5.90
N GLU A 142 14.94 -2.29 -6.35
CA GLU A 142 16.11 -1.62 -5.79
C GLU A 142 15.68 -0.22 -5.34
N ILE A 143 16.09 0.18 -4.13
CA ILE A 143 15.78 1.48 -3.56
C ILE A 143 17.09 2.14 -3.16
N LEU A 144 17.33 3.35 -3.68
CA LEU A 144 18.57 4.13 -3.54
C LEU A 144 18.31 5.49 -2.91
#